data_AF-A0A7S0QRX6-F1
#
_entry.id   AF-A0A7S0QRX6-F1
#
_cell.length_a   1.000
_cell.length_b   1.000
_cell.length_c   1.000
_cell.angle_alpha   90.00
_cell.angle_beta   90.00
_cell.angle_gamma   90.00
#
_symmetry.space_group_name_H-M   'P 1'
#
loop_
_entity.id
_entity.type
_entity.pdbx_description
1 polymer ?
#
loop_
_entity_poly.entity_id
_entity_poly.type
_entity_poly.pdbx_seq_one_letter_code
_entity_poly.pdbx_strand_id
1 'polypeptide(L)'
;MFTISTFDGWVDRSKLLSPDKSAVDPVVACFMCTFIPIVCWVLLPVVVAVLIDNFSCAVANEKIKAIQEEEKSQMKALGLSKADSANPLDPLLEILSRFRNSDDLSRRIGILFRVLDIDLGGTLDFHEIQEGLKKMDHLQPRVHLSSDDYHRMTKG
;
A
#
# COMPACT_ATOMS: atom_id res chain seq x y z
N MET A 1 -26.99 -19.68 28.59
CA MET A 1 -26.06 -18.56 28.81
C MET A 1 -25.97 -17.62 27.62
N PHE A 2 -25.81 -18.09 26.37
CA PHE A 2 -25.81 -17.19 25.20
C PHE A 2 -27.10 -16.36 25.00
N THR A 3 -28.28 -16.96 25.20
CA THR A 3 -29.56 -16.22 25.18
C THR A 3 -29.66 -15.17 26.31
N ILE A 4 -28.98 -15.41 27.43
CA ILE A 4 -28.94 -14.45 28.54
C ILE A 4 -28.00 -13.27 28.20
N SER A 5 -26.91 -13.52 27.47
CA SER A 5 -26.05 -12.45 26.95
C SER A 5 -26.72 -11.57 25.90
N THR A 6 -27.79 -12.06 25.24
CA THR A 6 -28.65 -11.23 24.38
C THR A 6 -29.78 -10.54 25.15
N PHE A 7 -29.74 -10.59 26.49
CA PHE A 7 -30.76 -10.06 27.41
C PHE A 7 -32.15 -10.69 27.27
N ASP A 8 -32.26 -11.82 26.58
CA ASP A 8 -33.54 -12.42 26.26
C ASP A 8 -33.89 -13.54 27.25
N GLY A 9 -35.14 -13.52 27.74
CA GLY A 9 -35.70 -14.55 28.62
C GLY A 9 -34.90 -14.81 29.92
N TRP A 10 -34.04 -13.89 30.36
CA TRP A 10 -33.13 -14.14 31.49
C TRP A 10 -33.86 -14.35 32.82
N VAL A 11 -35.01 -13.71 33.00
CA VAL A 11 -35.87 -13.84 34.19
C VAL A 11 -36.53 -15.22 34.26
N ASP A 12 -37.03 -15.73 33.14
CA ASP A 12 -37.67 -17.06 33.13
C ASP A 12 -36.64 -18.17 33.27
N ARG A 13 -35.43 -17.95 32.72
CA ARG A 13 -34.30 -18.86 32.88
C ARG A 13 -33.72 -18.85 34.29
N SER A 14 -33.72 -17.73 35.00
CA SER A 14 -33.27 -17.66 36.41
C SER A 14 -34.25 -18.35 37.36
N LYS A 15 -35.56 -18.23 37.10
CA LYS A 15 -36.60 -18.99 37.81
C LYS A 15 -36.51 -20.50 37.57
N LEU A 16 -36.21 -20.92 36.34
CA LEU A 16 -36.00 -22.33 35.99
C LEU A 16 -34.79 -22.97 36.68
N LEU A 17 -33.78 -22.17 37.03
CA LEU A 17 -32.59 -22.63 37.72
C LEU A 17 -32.76 -22.70 39.25
N SER A 18 -33.86 -22.16 39.77
CA SER A 18 -34.17 -22.16 41.20
C SER A 18 -34.86 -23.48 41.60
N PRO A 19 -34.53 -24.09 42.75
CA PRO A 19 -35.14 -25.33 43.25
C PRO A 19 -36.65 -25.19 43.40
N ASP A 20 -37.10 -24.01 43.80
CA ASP A 20 -38.51 -23.66 43.93
C ASP A 20 -38.94 -22.87 42.68
N LYS A 21 -39.68 -23.51 41.77
CA LYS A 21 -39.97 -23.03 40.39
C LYS A 21 -40.75 -21.71 40.32
N SER A 22 -41.10 -21.13 41.47
CA SER A 22 -41.88 -19.90 41.60
C SER A 22 -41.08 -18.72 42.18
N ALA A 23 -39.92 -18.96 42.78
CA ALA A 23 -39.08 -17.91 43.37
C ALA A 23 -37.68 -17.91 42.72
N VAL A 24 -37.05 -16.75 42.67
CA VAL A 24 -35.65 -16.66 42.23
C VAL A 24 -34.76 -16.84 43.45
N ASP A 25 -33.90 -17.85 43.40
CA ASP A 25 -32.91 -18.06 44.44
C ASP A 25 -31.95 -16.87 44.55
N PRO A 26 -31.60 -16.41 45.76
CA PRO A 26 -30.70 -15.29 45.97
C PRO A 26 -29.32 -15.48 45.30
N VAL A 27 -28.83 -16.72 45.26
CA VAL A 27 -27.54 -17.07 44.65
C VAL A 27 -27.60 -16.93 43.14
N VAL A 28 -28.68 -17.40 42.52
CA VAL A 28 -28.90 -17.30 41.07
C VAL A 28 -29.10 -15.83 40.66
N ALA A 29 -29.84 -15.05 41.46
CA ALA A 29 -30.01 -13.62 41.24
C ALA A 29 -28.67 -12.87 41.30
N CYS A 30 -27.83 -13.14 42.31
CA CYS A 30 -26.51 -12.53 42.45
C CYS A 30 -25.60 -12.83 41.24
N PHE A 31 -25.61 -14.07 40.75
CA PHE A 31 -24.89 -14.46 39.55
C PHE A 31 -25.40 -13.70 38.31
N MET A 32 -26.71 -13.60 38.09
CA MET A 32 -27.24 -12.88 36.93
C MET A 32 -26.97 -11.38 37.00
N CYS A 33 -27.07 -10.77 38.19
CA CYS A 33 -26.78 -9.36 38.40
C CYS A 33 -25.31 -8.99 38.18
N THR A 34 -24.38 -9.94 38.30
CA THR A 34 -22.96 -9.71 38.01
C THR A 34 -22.61 -10.08 36.57
N PHE A 35 -23.17 -11.18 36.05
CA PHE A 35 -22.95 -11.64 34.68
C PHE A 35 -23.46 -10.64 33.64
N ILE A 36 -24.68 -10.11 33.82
CA ILE A 36 -25.30 -9.22 32.84
C ILE A 36 -24.43 -7.96 32.61
N PRO A 37 -24.09 -7.13 33.62
CA PRO A 37 -23.27 -5.95 33.42
C PRO A 37 -21.90 -6.21 32.79
N ILE A 38 -21.24 -7.33 33.11
CA ILE A 38 -19.95 -7.71 32.52
C ILE A 38 -20.12 -7.91 31.00
N VAL A 39 -21.19 -8.58 30.58
CA VAL A 39 -21.48 -8.76 29.15
C VAL A 39 -21.81 -7.42 28.49
N CYS A 40 -22.68 -6.59 29.11
CA CYS A 40 -23.11 -5.31 28.54
C CYS A 40 -21.96 -4.32 28.35
N TRP A 41 -21.15 -4.18 29.40
CA TRP A 41 -20.26 -3.04 29.56
C TRP A 41 -18.83 -3.38 29.18
N VAL A 42 -18.46 -4.67 29.19
CA VAL A 42 -17.10 -5.10 28.87
C VAL A 42 -17.08 -5.87 27.55
N LEU A 43 -17.80 -6.99 27.47
CA LEU A 43 -17.68 -7.89 26.31
C LEU A 43 -18.23 -7.28 25.02
N LEU A 44 -19.45 -6.72 25.05
CA LEU A 44 -20.05 -6.12 23.85
C LEU A 44 -19.25 -4.93 23.29
N PRO A 45 -18.83 -3.94 24.11
CA PRO A 45 -18.05 -2.80 23.60
C PRO A 45 -16.69 -3.20 23.05
N VAL A 46 -16.02 -4.20 23.64
CA VAL A 46 -14.74 -4.71 23.10
C VAL A 46 -14.94 -5.32 21.71
N VAL A 47 -15.97 -6.15 21.52
CA VAL A 47 -16.27 -6.73 20.20
C VAL A 47 -16.60 -5.64 19.19
N VAL A 48 -17.43 -4.67 19.55
CA VAL A 48 -17.79 -3.54 18.67
C VAL A 48 -16.55 -2.73 18.29
N ALA A 49 -15.66 -2.44 19.24
CA ALA A 49 -14.43 -1.72 18.97
C ALA A 49 -13.55 -2.44 17.94
N VAL A 50 -13.37 -3.76 18.08
CA VAL A 50 -12.60 -4.58 17.14
C VAL A 50 -13.25 -4.62 15.75
N LEU A 51 -14.58 -4.68 15.68
CA LEU A 51 -15.30 -4.66 14.40
C LEU A 51 -15.16 -3.31 13.69
N ILE A 52 -15.29 -2.20 14.43
CA ILE A 52 -15.13 -0.85 13.88
C ILE A 52 -13.70 -0.64 13.38
N ASP A 53 -12.70 -1.12 14.11
CA ASP A 53 -11.29 -0.98 13.70
C ASP A 53 -11.02 -1.74 12.40
N ASN A 54 -11.40 -3.02 12.33
CA ASN A 54 -11.26 -3.82 11.12
C ASN A 54 -12.04 -3.23 9.93
N PHE A 55 -13.26 -2.76 10.17
CA PHE A 55 -14.07 -2.10 9.14
C PHE A 55 -13.43 -0.81 8.65
N SER A 56 -12.91 0.01 9.56
CA SER A 56 -12.22 1.27 9.24
C SER A 56 -10.97 1.02 8.40
N CYS A 57 -10.17 0.01 8.76
CA CYS A 57 -9.02 -0.42 7.96
C CYS A 57 -9.44 -0.90 6.56
N ALA A 58 -10.50 -1.69 6.45
CA ALA A 58 -10.99 -2.17 5.16
C ALA A 58 -11.43 -1.01 4.24
N VAL A 59 -12.20 -0.05 4.79
CA VAL A 59 -12.66 1.14 4.06
C VAL A 59 -11.48 2.03 3.65
N ALA A 60 -10.48 2.21 4.52
CA ALA A 60 -9.28 2.98 4.17
C ALA A 60 -8.50 2.33 3.02
N ASN A 61 -8.35 1.00 3.05
CA ASN A 61 -7.68 0.25 2.00
C ASN A 61 -8.45 0.30 0.66
N GLU A 62 -9.77 0.29 0.71
CA GLU A 62 -10.60 0.43 -0.50
C GLU A 62 -10.44 1.82 -1.12
N LYS A 63 -10.43 2.88 -0.31
CA LYS A 63 -10.18 4.25 -0.79
C LYS A 63 -8.81 4.39 -1.47
N ILE A 64 -7.76 3.82 -0.86
CA ILE A 64 -6.41 3.84 -1.46
C ILE A 64 -6.41 3.12 -2.82
N LYS A 65 -7.07 1.97 -2.92
CA LYS A 65 -7.18 1.22 -4.18
C LYS A 65 -7.96 2.01 -5.24
N ALA A 66 -9.04 2.66 -4.86
CA ALA A 66 -9.84 3.48 -5.78
C ALA A 66 -9.01 4.65 -6.34
N ILE A 67 -8.25 5.35 -5.49
CA ILE A 67 -7.36 6.43 -5.94
C ILE A 67 -6.28 5.88 -6.88
N GLN A 68 -5.64 4.75 -6.54
CA GLN A 68 -4.64 4.13 -7.40
C GLN A 68 -5.21 3.66 -8.75
N GLU A 69 -6.44 3.19 -8.78
CA GLU A 69 -7.10 2.77 -10.01
C GLU A 69 -7.52 3.97 -10.86
N GLU A 70 -7.95 5.06 -10.23
CA GLU A 70 -8.22 6.33 -10.91
C GLU A 70 -6.94 6.90 -11.52
N GLU A 71 -5.83 6.97 -10.76
CA GLU A 71 -4.53 7.41 -11.28
C GLU A 71 -4.07 6.54 -12.45
N LYS A 72 -4.19 5.20 -12.33
CA LYS A 72 -3.87 4.28 -13.43
C LYS A 72 -4.77 4.48 -14.65
N SER A 73 -6.04 4.80 -14.44
CA SER A 73 -7.02 4.99 -15.51
C SER A 73 -6.84 6.34 -16.20
N GLN A 74 -6.57 7.41 -15.45
CA GLN A 74 -6.19 8.72 -15.99
C GLN A 74 -4.89 8.61 -16.78
N MET A 75 -3.90 7.88 -16.26
CA MET A 75 -2.63 7.63 -16.97
C MET A 75 -2.85 6.85 -18.28
N LYS A 76 -3.77 5.88 -18.31
CA LYS A 76 -4.17 5.19 -19.56
C LYS A 76 -4.96 6.09 -20.52
N ALA A 77 -5.87 6.92 -20.01
CA ALA A 77 -6.73 7.80 -20.80
C ALA A 77 -5.95 8.94 -21.47
N LEU A 78 -4.88 9.41 -20.82
CA LEU A 78 -3.90 10.33 -21.41
C LEU A 78 -3.04 9.68 -22.50
N GLY A 79 -3.27 8.40 -22.83
CA GLY A 79 -2.54 7.71 -23.89
C GLY A 79 -1.08 7.42 -23.55
N LEU A 80 -0.64 7.65 -22.31
CA LEU A 80 0.66 7.20 -21.83
C LEU A 80 0.61 5.69 -21.69
N SER A 81 0.86 5.02 -22.80
CA SER A 81 1.25 3.63 -22.83
C SER A 81 2.38 3.41 -21.82
N LYS A 82 2.56 2.19 -21.33
CA LYS A 82 3.66 1.82 -20.42
C LYS A 82 5.06 2.14 -20.98
N ALA A 83 5.16 2.61 -22.23
CA ALA A 83 6.36 3.11 -22.87
C ALA A 83 6.59 4.64 -22.70
N ASP A 84 5.57 5.44 -22.38
CA ASP A 84 5.65 6.92 -22.31
C ASP A 84 5.70 7.47 -20.87
N SER A 85 5.55 6.62 -19.85
CA SER A 85 5.75 6.95 -18.42
C SER A 85 6.93 6.20 -17.80
N ALA A 86 7.76 5.56 -18.62
CA ALA A 86 9.13 5.32 -18.22
C ALA A 86 9.76 6.70 -18.07
N ASN A 87 10.31 7.03 -16.90
CA ASN A 87 11.33 8.06 -16.85
C ASN A 87 12.27 7.77 -18.02
N PRO A 88 12.70 8.73 -18.86
CA PRO A 88 13.44 8.40 -20.07
C PRO A 88 14.69 7.55 -19.76
N LEU A 89 15.21 7.65 -18.53
CA LEU A 89 16.31 6.83 -18.05
C LEU A 89 15.93 5.45 -17.48
N ASP A 90 14.67 5.07 -17.33
CA ASP A 90 14.26 3.79 -16.73
C ASP A 90 14.85 2.56 -17.45
N PRO A 91 14.93 2.51 -18.80
CA PRO A 91 15.62 1.43 -19.49
C PRO A 91 17.12 1.36 -19.14
N LEU A 92 17.76 2.51 -18.89
CA LEU A 92 19.16 2.58 -18.46
C LEU A 92 19.30 2.15 -17.01
N LEU A 93 18.39 2.59 -16.14
CA LEU A 93 18.34 2.20 -14.73
C LEU A 93 18.08 0.71 -14.59
N GLU A 94 17.24 0.11 -15.45
CA GLU A 94 17.02 -1.33 -15.46
C GLU A 94 18.33 -2.08 -15.77
N ILE A 95 19.09 -1.63 -16.76
CA ILE A 95 20.39 -2.23 -17.11
C ILE A 95 21.42 -2.05 -16.00
N LEU A 96 21.45 -0.86 -15.39
CA LEU A 96 22.34 -0.56 -14.27
C LEU A 96 21.95 -1.33 -13.01
N SER A 97 20.67 -1.61 -12.78
CA SER A 97 20.16 -2.34 -11.60
C SER A 97 20.60 -3.80 -11.54
N ARG A 98 20.95 -4.40 -12.69
CA ARG A 98 21.40 -5.81 -12.80
C ARG A 98 22.90 -5.99 -12.46
N PHE A 99 23.45 -5.16 -11.57
CA PHE A 99 24.83 -5.25 -11.12
C PHE A 99 24.99 -6.32 -10.05
N ARG A 100 26.18 -6.95 -9.97
CA ARG A 100 26.47 -7.94 -8.91
C ARG A 100 27.16 -7.32 -7.71
N ASN A 101 28.14 -6.44 -7.95
CA ASN A 101 29.00 -5.82 -6.95
C ASN A 101 29.18 -4.32 -7.25
N SER A 102 29.62 -3.53 -6.25
CA SER A 102 29.87 -2.09 -6.42
C SER A 102 30.86 -1.79 -7.56
N ASP A 103 31.92 -2.60 -7.70
CA ASP A 103 32.91 -2.42 -8.78
C ASP A 103 32.32 -2.66 -10.18
N ASP A 104 31.33 -3.55 -10.30
CA ASP A 104 30.63 -3.82 -11.56
C ASP A 104 29.72 -2.64 -11.94
N LEU A 105 29.03 -2.05 -10.95
CA LEU A 105 28.24 -0.85 -11.15
C LEU A 105 29.11 0.33 -11.61
N SER A 106 30.23 0.60 -10.93
CA SER A 106 31.16 1.67 -11.31
C SER A 106 31.74 1.48 -12.72
N ARG A 107 32.08 0.24 -13.11
CA ARG A 107 32.51 -0.06 -14.49
C ARG A 107 31.42 0.20 -15.50
N ARG A 108 30.19 -0.22 -15.24
CA ARG A 108 29.05 -0.02 -16.15
C ARG A 108 28.71 1.45 -16.33
N ILE A 109 28.69 2.22 -15.24
CA ILE A 109 28.52 3.67 -15.29
C ILE A 109 29.66 4.30 -16.10
N GLY A 110 30.92 3.89 -15.88
CA GLY A 110 32.06 4.40 -16.64
C GLY A 110 31.99 4.09 -18.14
N ILE A 111 31.51 2.90 -18.53
CA ILE A 111 31.29 2.55 -19.94
C ILE A 111 30.17 3.41 -20.53
N LEU A 112 29.04 3.55 -19.82
CA LEU A 112 27.92 4.37 -20.25
C LEU A 112 28.36 5.83 -20.44
N PHE A 113 29.10 6.37 -19.48
CA PHE A 113 29.64 7.73 -19.54
C PHE A 113 30.54 7.92 -20.76
N ARG A 114 31.46 6.99 -21.05
CA ARG A 114 32.33 7.05 -22.24
C ARG A 114 31.58 6.97 -23.58
N VAL A 115 30.40 6.36 -23.60
CA VAL A 115 29.57 6.30 -24.81
C VAL A 115 28.79 7.59 -25.01
N LEU A 116 28.42 8.26 -23.91
CA LEU A 116 27.70 9.53 -23.92
C LEU A 116 28.63 10.73 -24.12
N ASP A 117 29.83 10.72 -23.52
CA ASP A 117 30.86 11.75 -23.61
C ASP A 117 31.62 11.64 -24.93
N ILE A 118 31.26 12.48 -25.90
CA ILE A 118 31.81 12.44 -27.26
C ILE A 118 33.08 13.29 -27.35
N ASP A 119 33.16 14.37 -26.57
CA ASP A 119 34.25 15.32 -26.60
C ASP A 119 35.40 15.00 -25.60
N LEU A 120 35.21 13.98 -24.74
CA LEU A 120 36.12 13.58 -23.66
C LEU A 120 36.36 14.69 -22.64
N GLY A 121 35.42 15.64 -22.53
CA GLY A 121 35.48 16.79 -21.63
C GLY A 121 35.23 16.42 -20.16
N GLY A 122 34.71 15.21 -19.89
CA GLY A 122 34.39 14.76 -18.53
C GLY A 122 33.10 15.38 -17.98
N THR A 123 32.34 16.08 -18.81
CA THR A 123 30.98 16.58 -18.54
C THR A 123 30.03 16.03 -19.60
N LEU A 124 28.72 16.12 -19.38
CA LEU A 124 27.72 15.66 -20.34
C LEU A 124 26.74 16.78 -20.63
N ASP A 125 26.81 17.35 -21.83
CA ASP A 125 25.84 18.34 -22.29
C ASP A 125 24.58 17.68 -22.87
N PHE A 126 23.48 18.43 -22.96
CA PHE A 126 22.22 17.93 -23.52
C PHE A 126 22.40 17.30 -24.91
N HIS A 127 23.23 17.94 -25.76
CA HIS A 127 23.54 17.46 -27.10
C HIS A 127 24.24 16.10 -27.07
N GLU A 128 25.24 15.94 -26.21
CA GLU A 128 26.01 14.72 -26.07
C GLU A 128 25.17 13.57 -25.54
N ILE A 129 24.33 13.84 -24.53
CA ILE A 129 23.38 12.85 -24.01
C ILE A 129 22.41 12.42 -25.12
N GLN A 130 21.86 13.37 -25.88
CA GLN A 130 20.90 13.05 -26.94
C GLN A 130 21.55 12.24 -28.08
N GLU A 131 22.76 12.59 -28.51
CA GLU A 131 23.48 11.84 -29.53
C GLU A 131 23.99 10.48 -29.04
N GLY A 132 24.49 10.41 -27.82
CA GLY A 132 24.95 9.18 -27.20
C GLY A 132 23.81 8.18 -27.00
N LEU A 133 22.63 8.65 -26.59
CA LEU A 133 21.41 7.82 -26.48
C LEU A 133 20.92 7.34 -27.85
N LYS A 134 21.02 8.17 -28.90
CA LYS A 134 20.72 7.74 -30.27
C LYS A 134 21.65 6.65 -30.77
N LYS A 135 22.93 6.65 -30.37
CA LYS A 135 23.90 5.59 -30.72
C LYS A 135 23.60 4.26 -30.03
N MET A 136 22.82 4.26 -28.95
CA MET A 136 22.42 3.06 -28.21
C MET A 136 21.13 2.44 -28.78
N ASP A 137 21.19 1.99 -30.03
CA ASP A 137 20.07 1.36 -30.76
C ASP A 137 19.59 0.02 -30.17
N HIS A 138 20.31 -0.54 -29.20
CA HIS A 138 19.96 -1.81 -28.55
C HIS A 138 18.97 -1.65 -27.37
N LEU A 139 18.64 -0.42 -26.98
CA LEU A 139 17.68 -0.15 -25.91
C LEU A 139 16.26 -0.22 -26.46
N GLN A 140 15.47 -1.18 -25.95
CA GLN A 140 14.03 -1.24 -26.16
C GLN A 140 13.33 -1.07 -24.81
N PRO A 141 12.50 -0.02 -24.62
CA PRO A 141 12.15 1.03 -25.59
C PRO A 141 13.29 2.02 -25.86
N ARG A 142 13.26 2.67 -27.03
CA ARG A 142 14.21 3.73 -27.39
C ARG A 142 14.06 4.89 -26.42
N VAL A 143 15.16 5.28 -25.79
CA VAL A 143 15.19 6.40 -24.86
C VAL A 143 15.14 7.71 -25.65
N HIS A 144 14.06 8.47 -25.47
CA HIS A 144 13.93 9.81 -26.00
C HIS A 144 13.92 10.80 -24.83
N LEU A 145 14.99 11.59 -24.71
CA LEU A 145 15.10 12.64 -23.69
C LEU A 145 14.71 13.99 -24.32
N SER A 146 13.72 14.68 -23.76
CA SER A 146 13.41 16.05 -24.16
C SER A 146 14.31 17.07 -23.45
N SER A 147 14.41 18.28 -24.01
CA SER A 147 15.12 19.39 -23.35
C SER A 147 14.52 19.70 -21.97
N ASP A 148 13.19 19.61 -21.83
CA ASP A 148 12.51 19.85 -20.56
C ASP A 148 12.83 18.77 -19.52
N ASP A 149 12.99 17.51 -19.94
CA ASP A 149 13.42 16.41 -19.06
C ASP A 149 14.86 16.61 -18.59
N TYR A 150 15.76 16.98 -19.50
CA TYR A 150 17.15 17.30 -19.15
C TYR A 150 17.24 18.44 -18.13
N HIS A 151 16.44 19.50 -18.31
CA HIS A 151 16.39 20.61 -17.37
C HIS A 151 15.80 20.21 -16.01
N ARG A 152 14.78 19.34 -16.00
CA ARG A 152 14.22 18.79 -14.75
C ARG A 152 15.22 17.92 -13.99
N MET A 153 16.09 17.21 -14.70
CA MET A 153 17.10 16.34 -14.09
C MET A 153 18.34 17.10 -13.61
N THR A 154 18.72 18.17 -14.30
CA THR A 154 19.94 18.95 -13.97
C THR A 154 19.67 20.13 -13.03
N LYS A 155 18.41 20.58 -12.91
CA LYS A 155 18.01 21.54 -11.87
C LYS A 155 17.65 20.78 -10.58
N GLY A 156 18.65 20.58 -9.74
CA GLY A 156 18.47 20.35 -8.30
C GLY A 156 18.31 21.66 -7.55
#